data_AF-A0A929A8C5-F1
#
_entry.id   AF-A0A929A8C5-F1
#
_cell.length_a   1.000
_cell.length_b   1.000
_cell.length_c   1.000
_cell.angle_alpha   90.00
_cell.angle_beta   90.00
_cell.angle_gamma   90.00
#
_symmetry.space_group_name_H-M   'P 1'
#
loop_
_entity.id
_entity.type
_entity.pdbx_description
1 polymer ?
#
loop_
_entity_poly.entity_id
_entity_poly.type
_entity_poly.pdbx_seq_one_letter_code
_entity_poly.pdbx_strand_id
1 'polypeptide(L)'
;MAALKEQWKEQRRQRQVEVEQRQHEVRETLDALQQNRQVMSTLMREELSAFQQALQQDTQQFLAQAYEQRLVNAKAVAEALQAHKVALQEEVSQFLSLTAAERSLMAQELFQGLERFHTELSTSVADLRLALQRRMQEIQLEVQILQADTQELLSDYNVKRLAEQEQLLQDLAAYAEALRDDVQIYLTELEELRGDRAEQLWQMLQQNRANREADMETLMAELADFRAYLKDYRTNLHNLVWGDGEVEPPPEPPQPIRKAASVKTPAPAPAARRRAPSLSKQVTPGKPPRSTPVTPVAAKPQPTPEATPAPTPVVVAEPEQEPEVELSVESPVVAESISPPEEMVAVVVPPTAVVPEPEPASAPEPTPVPEPKPEPPTPKTRNTEKLEAEIFDYIKELRGARLSEIESALSINRFQAVDALRSLIKKGSVTQRDRVYLIPEEISL
;
A
#
# COMPACT_ATOMS: atom_id res chain seq x y z
N MET A 1 118.50 69.91 106.59
CA MET A 1 117.89 70.41 105.34
C MET A 1 118.55 69.88 104.06
N ALA A 2 119.86 69.55 104.02
CA ALA A 2 120.52 69.06 102.80
C ALA A 2 120.18 67.60 102.43
N ALA A 3 120.21 66.65 103.37
CA ALA A 3 119.94 65.23 103.11
C ALA A 3 118.51 64.95 102.58
N LEU A 4 117.50 65.67 103.09
CA LEU A 4 116.11 65.58 102.62
C LEU A 4 115.95 66.06 101.16
N LYS A 5 116.76 67.04 100.75
CA LYS A 5 116.76 67.59 99.37
C LYS A 5 117.43 66.63 98.39
N GLU A 6 118.47 65.92 98.82
CA GLU A 6 119.10 64.84 98.04
C GLU A 6 118.19 63.62 97.94
N GLN A 7 117.57 63.19 99.04
CA GLN A 7 116.62 62.07 99.04
C GLN A 7 115.40 62.35 98.14
N TRP A 8 114.93 63.60 98.09
CA TRP A 8 113.88 64.01 97.16
C TRP A 8 114.35 64.08 95.70
N LYS A 9 115.58 64.55 95.44
CA LYS A 9 116.17 64.54 94.09
C LYS A 9 116.38 63.11 93.59
N GLU A 10 116.84 62.21 94.44
CA GLU A 10 117.04 60.80 94.11
C GLU A 10 115.70 60.08 93.92
N GLN A 11 114.69 60.31 94.77
CA GLN A 11 113.32 59.81 94.55
C GLN A 11 112.67 60.38 93.27
N ARG A 12 113.05 61.58 92.84
CA ARG A 12 112.56 62.17 91.58
C ARG A 12 113.25 61.53 90.38
N ARG A 13 114.56 61.29 90.48
CA ARG A 13 115.35 60.56 89.48
C ARG A 13 114.85 59.11 89.33
N GLN A 14 114.59 58.42 90.44
CA GLN A 14 114.01 57.06 90.45
C GLN A 14 112.64 57.03 89.79
N ARG A 15 111.75 57.99 90.12
CA ARG A 15 110.44 58.07 89.46
C ARG A 15 110.53 58.39 87.97
N GLN A 16 111.52 59.17 87.54
CA GLN A 16 111.75 59.40 86.11
C GLN A 16 112.17 58.11 85.41
N VAL A 17 113.12 57.37 85.99
CA VAL A 17 113.56 56.07 85.45
C VAL A 17 112.41 55.06 85.44
N GLU A 18 111.59 54.98 86.49
CA GLU A 18 110.40 54.11 86.52
C GLU A 18 109.36 54.51 85.48
N VAL A 19 109.17 55.82 85.24
CA VAL A 19 108.24 56.30 84.20
C VAL A 19 108.77 55.96 82.81
N GLU A 20 110.08 56.13 82.57
CA GLU A 20 110.71 55.74 81.31
C GLU A 20 110.62 54.22 81.09
N GLN A 21 110.85 53.41 82.12
CA GLN A 21 110.67 51.96 82.09
C GLN A 21 109.23 51.56 81.79
N ARG A 22 108.25 52.13 82.49
CA ARG A 22 106.82 51.85 82.21
C ARG A 22 106.40 52.32 80.83
N GLN A 23 106.90 53.46 80.37
CA GLN A 23 106.64 53.90 78.99
C GLN A 23 107.23 52.94 77.98
N HIS A 24 108.40 52.38 78.25
CA HIS A 24 109.02 51.37 77.40
C HIS A 24 108.20 50.07 77.40
N GLU A 25 107.86 49.52 78.57
CA GLU A 25 107.02 48.32 78.71
C GLU A 25 105.64 48.49 78.04
N VAL A 26 105.01 49.66 78.19
CA VAL A 26 103.74 49.96 77.52
C VAL A 26 103.92 50.01 76.00
N ARG A 27 105.02 50.57 75.48
CA ARG A 27 105.31 50.55 74.04
C ARG A 27 105.52 49.12 73.54
N GLU A 28 106.32 48.32 74.25
CA GLU A 28 106.57 46.92 73.88
C GLU A 28 105.29 46.08 73.87
N THR A 29 104.42 46.24 74.88
CA THR A 29 103.14 45.54 74.93
C THR A 29 102.18 46.01 73.83
N LEU A 30 102.14 47.30 73.51
CA LEU A 30 101.36 47.83 72.39
C LEU A 30 101.87 47.32 71.04
N ASP A 31 103.19 47.29 70.83
CA ASP A 31 103.81 46.77 69.62
C ASP A 31 103.54 45.28 69.47
N ALA A 32 103.66 44.49 70.55
CA ALA A 32 103.32 43.06 70.55
C ALA A 32 101.83 42.82 70.26
N LEU A 33 100.92 43.61 70.85
CA LEU A 33 99.48 43.54 70.55
C LEU A 33 99.16 43.98 69.11
N GLN A 34 99.91 44.93 68.56
CA GLN A 34 99.75 45.36 67.18
C GLN A 34 100.24 44.29 66.20
N GLN A 35 101.41 43.70 66.44
CA GLN A 35 101.94 42.58 65.67
C GLN A 35 101.00 41.38 65.72
N ASN A 36 100.51 41.00 66.90
CA ASN A 36 99.59 39.87 67.06
C ASN A 36 98.27 40.11 66.30
N ARG A 37 97.72 41.32 66.33
CA ARG A 37 96.53 41.67 65.50
C ARG A 37 96.81 41.59 64.01
N GLN A 38 97.99 42.02 63.56
CA GLN A 38 98.36 41.92 62.15
C GLN A 38 98.43 40.45 61.73
N VAL A 39 99.15 39.61 62.48
CA VAL A 39 99.27 38.16 62.22
C VAL A 39 97.89 37.49 62.23
N MET A 40 97.04 37.80 63.22
CA MET A 40 95.69 37.25 63.28
C MET A 40 94.85 37.71 62.07
N SER A 41 94.97 38.97 61.65
CA SER A 41 94.23 39.48 60.50
C SER A 41 94.68 38.87 59.17
N THR A 42 95.98 38.59 59.01
CA THR A 42 96.50 37.92 57.82
C THR A 42 96.05 36.47 57.79
N LEU A 43 96.14 35.78 58.93
CA LEU A 43 95.65 34.40 59.07
C LEU A 43 94.15 34.31 58.75
N MET A 44 93.31 35.19 59.30
CA MET A 44 91.88 35.21 58.98
C MET A 44 91.60 35.52 57.50
N ARG A 45 92.38 36.39 56.85
CA ARG A 45 92.25 36.65 55.41
C ARG A 45 92.65 35.43 54.59
N GLU A 46 93.72 34.75 54.98
CA GLU A 46 94.18 33.52 54.33
C GLU A 46 93.12 32.43 54.46
N GLU A 47 92.57 32.20 55.67
CA GLU A 47 91.50 31.24 55.92
C GLU A 47 90.22 31.56 55.12
N LEU A 48 89.78 32.83 55.11
CA LEU A 48 88.62 33.23 54.30
C LEU A 48 88.87 33.05 52.81
N SER A 49 90.08 33.35 52.32
CA SER A 49 90.43 33.17 50.92
C SER A 49 90.45 31.69 50.53
N ALA A 50 91.00 30.82 51.39
CA ALA A 50 91.00 29.38 51.19
C ALA A 50 89.58 28.81 51.24
N PHE A 51 88.75 29.27 52.18
CA PHE A 51 87.34 28.87 52.27
C PHE A 51 86.55 29.29 51.03
N GLN A 52 86.74 30.52 50.53
CA GLN A 52 86.10 30.98 49.30
C GLN A 52 86.51 30.14 48.09
N GLN A 53 87.80 29.79 47.98
CA GLN A 53 88.30 28.94 46.91
C GLN A 53 87.72 27.52 46.98
N ALA A 54 87.68 26.93 48.19
CA ALA A 54 87.06 25.62 48.41
C ALA A 54 85.58 25.64 48.01
N LEU A 55 84.83 26.66 48.43
CA LEU A 55 83.42 26.81 48.07
C LEU A 55 83.23 26.98 46.56
N GLN A 56 84.10 27.73 45.90
CA GLN A 56 84.08 27.87 44.43
C GLN A 56 84.37 26.53 43.72
N GLN A 57 85.30 25.72 44.24
CA GLN A 57 85.59 24.40 43.69
C GLN A 57 84.42 23.44 43.88
N ASP A 58 83.86 23.37 45.10
CA ASP A 58 82.73 22.50 45.43
C ASP A 58 81.48 22.87 44.61
N THR A 59 81.20 24.17 44.42
CA THR A 59 80.09 24.62 43.59
C THR A 59 80.30 24.28 42.11
N GLN A 60 81.51 24.41 41.58
CA GLN A 60 81.81 24.01 40.20
C GLN A 60 81.66 22.49 40.01
N GLN A 61 82.14 21.68 40.96
CA GLN A 61 82.00 20.22 40.90
C GLN A 61 80.53 19.81 40.96
N PHE A 62 79.76 20.40 41.88
CA PHE A 62 78.32 20.14 41.98
C PHE A 62 77.58 20.49 40.68
N LEU A 63 77.87 21.65 40.07
CA LEU A 63 77.25 22.07 38.82
C LEU A 63 77.62 21.15 37.65
N ALA A 64 78.88 20.71 37.56
CA ALA A 64 79.32 19.76 36.55
C ALA A 64 78.60 18.41 36.70
N GLN A 65 78.53 17.87 37.91
CA GLN A 65 77.80 16.63 38.21
C GLN A 65 76.31 16.75 37.92
N ALA A 66 75.68 17.85 38.33
CA ALA A 66 74.26 18.10 38.05
C ALA A 66 73.98 18.23 36.55
N TYR A 67 74.89 18.82 35.78
CA TYR A 67 74.79 18.91 34.33
C TYR A 67 74.90 17.54 33.67
N GLU A 68 75.87 16.72 34.06
CA GLU A 68 76.04 15.35 33.57
C GLU A 68 74.82 14.48 33.88
N GLN A 69 74.30 14.55 35.11
CA GLN A 69 73.08 13.83 35.51
C GLN A 69 71.87 14.24 34.67
N ARG A 70 71.68 15.55 34.43
CA ARG A 70 70.60 16.04 33.56
C ARG A 70 70.75 15.54 32.13
N LEU A 71 71.96 15.47 31.59
CA LEU A 71 72.19 14.93 30.26
C LEU A 71 71.87 13.43 30.17
N VAL A 72 72.29 12.64 31.16
CA VAL A 72 71.97 11.20 31.21
C VAL A 72 70.47 11.00 31.33
N ASN A 73 69.80 11.74 32.22
CA ASN A 73 68.35 11.68 32.39
C ASN A 73 67.60 12.11 31.11
N ALA A 74 68.04 13.19 30.47
CA ALA A 74 67.43 13.65 29.22
C ALA A 74 67.54 12.62 28.09
N LYS A 75 68.70 11.94 27.98
CA LYS A 75 68.90 10.84 27.02
C LYS A 75 68.00 9.64 27.34
N ALA A 76 67.96 9.22 28.61
CA ALA A 76 67.11 8.10 29.04
C ALA A 76 65.62 8.38 28.78
N VAL A 77 65.15 9.61 29.03
CA VAL A 77 63.77 10.01 28.73
C VAL A 77 63.52 10.05 27.22
N ALA A 78 64.46 10.55 26.42
CA ALA A 78 64.33 10.56 24.96
C ALA A 78 64.26 9.14 24.38
N GLU A 79 65.09 8.22 24.85
CA GLU A 79 65.07 6.80 24.47
C GLU A 79 63.75 6.14 24.89
N ALA A 80 63.28 6.38 26.11
CA ALA A 80 61.98 5.87 26.58
C ALA A 80 60.80 6.37 25.74
N LEU A 81 60.80 7.66 25.36
CA LEU A 81 59.78 8.22 24.47
C LEU A 81 59.84 7.63 23.06
N GLN A 82 61.04 7.37 22.53
CA GLN A 82 61.19 6.71 21.24
C GLN A 82 60.69 5.26 21.29
N ALA A 83 61.06 4.49 22.32
CA ALA A 83 60.60 3.13 22.52
C ALA A 83 59.06 3.08 22.64
N HIS A 84 58.46 3.99 23.41
CA HIS A 84 57.00 4.07 23.54
C HIS A 84 56.32 4.42 22.21
N LYS A 85 56.89 5.33 21.41
CA LYS A 85 56.35 5.66 20.07
C LYS A 85 56.35 4.45 19.15
N VAL A 86 57.44 3.68 19.13
CA VAL A 86 57.55 2.46 18.31
C VAL A 86 56.56 1.41 18.79
N ALA A 87 56.48 1.15 20.10
CA ALA A 87 55.52 0.21 20.67
C ALA A 87 54.07 0.60 20.31
N LEU A 88 53.71 1.88 20.43
CA LEU A 88 52.37 2.37 20.07
C LEU A 88 52.10 2.25 18.57
N GLN A 89 53.09 2.48 17.71
CA GLN A 89 52.96 2.25 16.27
C GLN A 89 52.73 0.76 15.95
N GLU A 90 53.46 -0.14 16.60
CA GLU A 90 53.29 -1.58 16.47
C GLU A 90 51.89 -2.01 16.92
N GLU A 91 51.44 -1.59 18.11
CA GLU A 91 50.10 -1.89 18.64
C GLU A 91 48.99 -1.38 17.70
N VAL A 92 49.10 -0.15 17.21
CA VAL A 92 48.12 0.41 16.26
C VAL A 92 48.12 -0.38 14.96
N SER A 93 49.28 -0.75 14.43
CA SER A 93 49.37 -1.55 13.20
C SER A 93 48.75 -2.95 13.36
N GLN A 94 49.00 -3.59 14.51
CA GLN A 94 48.41 -4.89 14.85
C GLN A 94 46.89 -4.77 14.98
N PHE A 95 46.40 -3.79 15.74
CA PHE A 95 44.97 -3.54 15.90
C PHE A 95 44.27 -3.28 14.56
N LEU A 96 44.86 -2.45 13.70
CA LEU A 96 44.30 -2.18 12.37
C LEU A 96 44.31 -3.43 11.47
N SER A 97 45.36 -4.25 11.53
CA SER A 97 45.43 -5.49 10.75
C SER A 97 44.38 -6.52 11.21
N LEU A 98 44.19 -6.68 12.53
CA LEU A 98 43.16 -7.55 13.11
C LEU A 98 41.77 -7.05 12.74
N THR A 99 41.51 -5.75 12.91
CA THR A 99 40.23 -5.13 12.56
C THR A 99 39.92 -5.29 11.06
N ALA A 100 40.94 -5.15 10.20
CA ALA A 100 40.78 -5.35 8.76
C ALA A 100 40.45 -6.82 8.42
N ALA A 101 41.14 -7.77 9.07
CA ALA A 101 40.86 -9.20 8.91
C ALA A 101 39.43 -9.56 9.36
N GLU A 102 39.01 -9.09 10.54
CA GLU A 102 37.66 -9.30 11.07
C GLU A 102 36.58 -8.72 10.14
N ARG A 103 36.75 -7.49 9.66
CA ARG A 103 35.83 -6.88 8.68
C ARG A 103 35.76 -7.67 7.39
N SER A 104 36.89 -8.18 6.89
CA SER A 104 36.92 -8.98 5.67
C SER A 104 36.20 -10.33 5.86
N LEU A 105 36.34 -10.97 7.02
CA LEU A 105 35.67 -12.23 7.35
C LEU A 105 34.16 -12.00 7.47
N MET A 106 33.73 -10.99 8.23
CA MET A 106 32.31 -10.62 8.33
C MET A 106 31.70 -10.31 6.97
N ALA A 107 32.42 -9.58 6.11
CA ALA A 107 31.97 -9.31 4.75
C ALA A 107 31.81 -10.61 3.93
N GLN A 108 32.76 -11.54 4.00
CA GLN A 108 32.66 -12.84 3.33
C GLN A 108 31.48 -13.67 3.82
N GLU A 109 31.23 -13.71 5.14
CA GLU A 109 30.07 -14.41 5.70
C GLU A 109 28.75 -13.81 5.21
N LEU A 110 28.65 -12.48 5.16
CA LEU A 110 27.48 -11.78 4.62
C LEU A 110 27.28 -12.09 3.13
N PHE A 111 28.35 -12.09 2.32
CA PHE A 111 28.26 -12.47 0.91
C PHE A 111 27.78 -13.91 0.73
N GLN A 112 28.34 -14.86 1.48
CA GLN A 112 27.88 -16.26 1.45
C GLN A 112 26.43 -16.40 1.89
N GLY A 113 26.00 -15.64 2.91
CA GLY A 113 24.60 -15.60 3.34
C GLY A 113 23.66 -15.08 2.25
N LEU A 114 24.04 -14.00 1.56
CA LEU A 114 23.27 -13.45 0.44
C LEU A 114 23.22 -14.39 -0.76
N GLU A 115 24.32 -15.08 -1.08
CA GLU A 115 24.36 -16.08 -2.15
C GLU A 115 23.41 -17.25 -1.84
N ARG A 116 23.47 -17.81 -0.62
CA ARG A 116 22.56 -18.87 -0.19
C ARG A 116 21.11 -18.41 -0.28
N PHE A 117 20.79 -17.24 0.27
CA PHE A 117 19.45 -16.66 0.19
C PHE A 117 18.97 -16.48 -1.25
N HIS A 118 19.83 -15.98 -2.14
CA HIS A 118 19.47 -15.82 -3.55
C HIS A 118 19.23 -17.17 -4.23
N THR A 119 20.04 -18.19 -3.93
CA THR A 119 19.80 -19.53 -4.47
C THR A 119 18.47 -20.11 -3.99
N GLU A 120 18.15 -20.03 -2.69
CA GLU A 120 16.87 -20.46 -2.11
C GLU A 120 15.66 -19.69 -2.67
N LEU A 121 15.81 -18.39 -2.87
CA LEU A 121 14.77 -17.57 -3.49
C LEU A 121 14.58 -17.96 -4.97
N SER A 122 15.66 -18.20 -5.70
CA SER A 122 15.59 -18.59 -7.11
C SER A 122 14.94 -19.96 -7.30
N THR A 123 15.22 -20.92 -6.42
CA THR A 123 14.62 -22.26 -6.46
C THR A 123 13.14 -22.20 -6.08
N SER A 124 12.78 -21.50 -5.00
CA SER A 124 11.36 -21.34 -4.61
C SER A 124 10.53 -20.61 -5.68
N VAL A 125 11.09 -19.59 -6.33
CA VAL A 125 10.43 -18.92 -7.46
C VAL A 125 10.30 -19.85 -8.67
N ALA A 126 11.31 -20.68 -8.96
CA ALA A 126 11.24 -21.68 -10.03
C ALA A 126 10.16 -22.74 -9.74
N ASP A 127 10.08 -23.24 -8.51
CA ASP A 127 9.07 -24.20 -8.07
C ASP A 127 7.66 -23.61 -8.18
N LEU A 128 7.47 -22.35 -7.76
CA LEU A 128 6.20 -21.65 -7.91
C LEU A 128 5.80 -21.51 -9.38
N ARG A 129 6.75 -21.14 -10.25
CA ARG A 129 6.50 -21.04 -11.70
C ARG A 129 6.09 -22.38 -12.30
N LEU A 130 6.77 -23.47 -11.93
CA LEU A 130 6.42 -24.81 -12.36
C LEU A 130 5.03 -25.24 -11.85
N ALA A 131 4.70 -24.94 -10.58
CA ALA A 131 3.39 -25.23 -10.01
C ALA A 131 2.27 -24.47 -10.73
N LEU A 132 2.47 -23.18 -11.02
CA LEU A 132 1.52 -22.39 -11.81
C LEU A 132 1.36 -22.93 -13.23
N GLN A 133 2.46 -23.34 -13.87
CA GLN A 133 2.41 -23.92 -15.22
C GLN A 133 1.62 -25.23 -15.24
N ARG A 134 1.81 -26.10 -14.24
CA ARG A 134 1.01 -27.34 -14.09
C ARG A 134 -0.47 -27.02 -13.91
N ARG A 135 -0.81 -26.08 -13.02
CA ARG A 135 -2.20 -25.69 -12.80
C ARG A 135 -2.86 -25.11 -14.05
N MET A 136 -2.13 -24.34 -14.86
CA MET A 136 -2.64 -23.86 -16.14
C MET A 136 -2.91 -25.01 -17.11
N GLN A 137 -2.05 -26.04 -17.16
CA GLN A 137 -2.26 -27.23 -17.98
C GLN A 137 -3.47 -28.04 -17.49
N GLU A 138 -3.62 -28.22 -16.17
CA GLU A 138 -4.78 -28.89 -15.57
C GLU A 138 -6.08 -28.17 -15.95
N ILE A 139 -6.14 -26.84 -15.78
CA ILE A 139 -7.31 -26.04 -16.17
C ILE A 139 -7.59 -26.15 -17.68
N GLN A 140 -6.55 -26.17 -18.52
CA GLN A 140 -6.72 -26.35 -19.97
C GLN A 140 -7.34 -27.72 -20.31
N LEU A 141 -6.90 -28.78 -19.64
CA LEU A 141 -7.45 -30.12 -19.81
C LEU A 141 -8.90 -30.19 -19.32
N GLU A 142 -9.20 -29.62 -18.14
CA GLU A 142 -10.57 -29.54 -17.62
C GLU A 142 -11.51 -28.79 -18.58
N VAL A 143 -11.06 -27.67 -19.16
CA VAL A 143 -11.84 -26.92 -20.14
C VAL A 143 -12.06 -27.75 -21.41
N GLN A 144 -11.08 -28.52 -21.88
CA GLN A 144 -11.24 -29.41 -23.03
C GLN A 144 -12.24 -30.54 -22.75
N ILE A 145 -12.19 -31.13 -21.55
CA ILE A 145 -13.15 -32.16 -21.12
C ILE A 145 -14.56 -31.57 -21.09
N LEU A 146 -14.75 -30.41 -20.43
CA LEU A 146 -16.05 -29.72 -20.39
C LEU A 146 -16.56 -29.35 -21.79
N GLN A 147 -15.67 -29.00 -22.72
CA GLN A 147 -16.05 -28.75 -24.11
C GLN A 147 -16.51 -30.03 -24.82
N ALA A 148 -15.87 -31.17 -24.58
CA ALA A 148 -16.30 -32.45 -25.14
C ALA A 148 -17.66 -32.87 -24.56
N ASP A 149 -17.85 -32.79 -23.25
CA ASP A 149 -19.10 -33.13 -22.56
C ASP A 149 -20.27 -32.26 -23.05
N THR A 150 -20.02 -30.95 -23.23
CA THR A 150 -21.05 -30.03 -23.74
C THR A 150 -21.39 -30.32 -25.21
N GLN A 151 -20.42 -30.69 -26.04
CA GLN A 151 -20.70 -31.12 -27.42
C GLN A 151 -21.52 -32.41 -27.47
N GLU A 152 -21.21 -33.38 -26.61
CA GLU A 152 -21.98 -34.62 -26.46
C GLU A 152 -23.42 -34.31 -26.08
N LEU A 153 -23.64 -33.49 -25.04
CA LEU A 153 -24.98 -33.08 -24.60
C LEU A 153 -25.77 -32.37 -25.70
N LEU A 154 -25.13 -31.46 -26.46
CA LEU A 154 -25.77 -30.79 -27.58
C LEU A 154 -26.15 -31.78 -28.69
N SER A 155 -25.31 -32.77 -28.96
CA SER A 155 -25.60 -33.81 -29.96
C SER A 155 -26.79 -34.67 -29.53
N ASP A 156 -26.83 -35.08 -28.25
CA ASP A 156 -27.95 -35.81 -27.66
C ASP A 156 -29.26 -35.02 -27.73
N TYR A 157 -29.21 -33.72 -27.42
CA TYR A 157 -30.38 -32.85 -27.50
C TYR A 157 -30.88 -32.72 -28.95
N ASN A 158 -29.97 -32.59 -29.92
CA ASN A 158 -30.35 -32.54 -31.34
C ASN A 158 -31.02 -33.84 -31.79
N VAL A 159 -30.48 -35.00 -31.39
CA VAL A 159 -31.08 -36.31 -31.70
C VAL A 159 -32.47 -36.43 -31.08
N LYS A 160 -32.63 -36.07 -29.80
CA LYS A 160 -33.93 -36.07 -29.11
C LYS A 160 -34.94 -35.17 -29.82
N ARG A 161 -34.54 -33.95 -30.17
CA ARG A 161 -35.39 -33.00 -30.89
C ARG A 161 -35.85 -33.55 -32.25
N LEU A 162 -34.97 -34.20 -32.99
CA LEU A 162 -35.33 -34.83 -34.27
C LEU A 162 -36.31 -35.99 -34.08
N ALA A 163 -36.08 -36.83 -33.06
CA ALA A 163 -36.99 -37.92 -32.73
C ALA A 163 -38.38 -37.42 -32.31
N GLU A 164 -38.46 -36.37 -31.48
CA GLU A 164 -39.72 -35.73 -31.11
C GLU A 164 -40.43 -35.10 -32.33
N GLN A 165 -39.69 -34.45 -33.23
CA GLN A 165 -40.25 -33.92 -34.47
C GLN A 165 -40.82 -35.03 -35.35
N GLU A 166 -40.12 -36.15 -35.49
CA GLU A 166 -40.60 -37.30 -36.26
C GLU A 166 -41.86 -37.89 -35.64
N GLN A 167 -41.91 -38.07 -34.32
CA GLN A 167 -43.10 -38.53 -33.61
C GLN A 167 -44.30 -37.61 -33.83
N LEU A 168 -44.11 -36.29 -33.68
CA LEU A 168 -45.19 -35.32 -33.93
C LEU A 168 -45.68 -35.35 -35.38
N LEU A 169 -44.78 -35.56 -36.36
CA LEU A 169 -45.17 -35.69 -37.76
C LEU A 169 -45.94 -36.99 -38.01
N GLN A 170 -45.55 -38.10 -37.38
CA GLN A 170 -46.28 -39.36 -37.44
C GLN A 170 -47.67 -39.23 -36.81
N ASP A 171 -47.78 -38.60 -35.64
CA ASP A 171 -49.06 -38.35 -34.96
C ASP A 171 -49.97 -37.45 -35.80
N LEU A 172 -49.43 -36.39 -36.41
CA LEU A 172 -50.18 -35.51 -37.31
C LEU A 172 -50.64 -36.25 -38.58
N ALA A 173 -49.80 -37.11 -39.15
CA ALA A 173 -50.17 -37.93 -40.31
C ALA A 173 -51.29 -38.90 -39.96
N ALA A 174 -51.18 -39.63 -38.84
CA ALA A 174 -52.21 -40.54 -38.36
C ALA A 174 -53.54 -39.81 -38.07
N TYR A 175 -53.48 -38.62 -37.46
CA TYR A 175 -54.67 -37.78 -37.25
C TYR A 175 -55.30 -37.32 -38.58
N ALA A 176 -54.48 -36.90 -39.55
CA ALA A 176 -54.96 -36.47 -40.86
C ALA A 176 -55.60 -37.63 -41.64
N GLU A 177 -55.05 -38.84 -41.55
CA GLU A 177 -55.63 -40.06 -42.12
C GLU A 177 -56.96 -40.42 -41.44
N ALA A 178 -57.02 -40.43 -40.11
CA ALA A 178 -58.25 -40.67 -39.36
C ALA A 178 -59.34 -39.64 -39.73
N LEU A 179 -58.98 -38.36 -39.83
CA LEU A 179 -59.91 -37.30 -40.25
C LEU A 179 -60.37 -37.49 -41.70
N ARG A 180 -59.48 -37.93 -42.59
CA ARG A 180 -59.84 -38.24 -43.98
C ARG A 180 -60.82 -39.41 -44.04
N ASP A 181 -60.59 -40.45 -43.27
CA ASP A 181 -61.46 -41.62 -43.18
C ASP A 181 -62.83 -41.22 -42.61
N ASP A 182 -62.87 -40.44 -41.53
CA ASP A 182 -64.12 -39.89 -40.94
C ASP A 182 -64.90 -39.06 -41.97
N VAL A 183 -64.21 -38.20 -42.73
CA VAL A 183 -64.83 -37.40 -43.80
C VAL A 183 -65.34 -38.29 -44.94
N GLN A 184 -64.60 -39.33 -45.32
CA GLN A 184 -65.03 -40.28 -46.35
C GLN A 184 -66.27 -41.07 -45.90
N ILE A 185 -66.28 -41.56 -44.66
CA ILE A 185 -67.43 -42.24 -44.07
C ILE A 185 -68.66 -41.32 -44.07
N TYR A 186 -68.50 -40.07 -43.65
CA TYR A 186 -69.60 -39.09 -43.67
C TYR A 186 -70.11 -38.80 -45.10
N LEU A 187 -69.21 -38.73 -46.09
CA LEU A 187 -69.60 -38.55 -47.49
C LEU A 187 -70.35 -39.78 -48.03
N THR A 188 -69.91 -41.00 -47.70
CA THR A 188 -70.62 -42.23 -48.09
C THR A 188 -71.99 -42.32 -47.41
N GLU A 189 -72.11 -41.98 -46.12
CA GLU A 189 -73.41 -41.90 -45.44
C GLU A 189 -74.35 -40.87 -46.11
N LEU A 190 -73.81 -39.72 -46.53
CA LEU A 190 -74.59 -38.72 -47.29
C LEU A 190 -75.00 -39.23 -48.68
N GLU A 191 -74.18 -40.03 -49.34
CA GLU A 191 -74.50 -40.65 -50.63
C GLU A 191 -75.60 -41.70 -50.48
N GLU A 192 -75.54 -42.55 -49.46
CA GLU A 192 -76.59 -43.51 -49.10
C GLU A 192 -77.90 -42.78 -48.78
N LEU A 193 -77.88 -41.75 -47.93
CA LEU A 193 -79.07 -40.94 -47.63
C LEU A 193 -79.68 -40.28 -48.88
N ARG A 194 -78.85 -39.89 -49.86
CA ARG A 194 -79.34 -39.37 -51.15
C ARG A 194 -79.91 -40.49 -52.03
N GLY A 195 -79.29 -41.66 -52.04
CA GLY A 195 -79.76 -42.86 -52.72
C GLY A 195 -81.14 -43.28 -52.21
N ASP A 196 -81.27 -43.47 -50.90
CA ASP A 196 -82.53 -43.78 -50.22
C ASP A 196 -83.63 -42.77 -50.56
N ARG A 197 -83.29 -41.47 -50.51
CA ARG A 197 -84.25 -40.41 -50.86
C ARG A 197 -84.64 -40.44 -52.33
N ALA A 198 -83.71 -40.77 -53.23
CA ALA A 198 -84.00 -40.91 -54.66
C ALA A 198 -84.89 -42.13 -54.94
N GLU A 199 -84.64 -43.26 -54.27
CA GLU A 199 -85.48 -44.46 -54.36
C GLU A 199 -86.88 -44.22 -53.81
N GLN A 200 -87.01 -43.56 -52.66
CA GLN A 200 -88.30 -43.15 -52.09
C GLN A 200 -89.08 -42.26 -53.06
N LEU A 201 -88.41 -41.28 -53.69
CA LEU A 201 -89.03 -40.43 -54.70
C LEU A 201 -89.45 -41.25 -55.93
N TRP A 202 -88.64 -42.19 -56.38
CA TRP A 202 -88.95 -43.05 -57.52
C TRP A 202 -90.15 -43.97 -57.23
N GLN A 203 -90.20 -44.58 -56.06
CA GLN A 203 -91.35 -45.37 -55.59
C GLN A 203 -92.62 -44.52 -55.51
N MET A 204 -92.54 -43.31 -54.93
CA MET A 204 -93.68 -42.38 -54.93
C MET A 204 -94.14 -42.04 -56.35
N LEU A 205 -93.22 -41.80 -57.29
CA LEU A 205 -93.57 -41.52 -58.68
C LEU A 205 -94.19 -42.74 -59.37
N GLN A 206 -93.69 -43.95 -59.13
CA GLN A 206 -94.30 -45.19 -59.66
C GLN A 206 -95.68 -45.44 -59.07
N GLN A 207 -95.86 -45.29 -57.76
CA GLN A 207 -97.18 -45.39 -57.11
C GLN A 207 -98.13 -44.35 -57.70
N ASN A 208 -97.68 -43.10 -57.88
CA ASN A 208 -98.49 -42.09 -58.54
C ASN A 208 -98.83 -42.43 -60.00
N ARG A 209 -97.96 -43.14 -60.73
CA ARG A 209 -98.27 -43.66 -62.08
C ARG A 209 -99.29 -44.80 -62.02
N ALA A 210 -99.09 -45.79 -61.15
CA ALA A 210 -100.00 -46.91 -60.98
C ALA A 210 -101.39 -46.44 -60.51
N ASN A 211 -101.45 -45.49 -59.57
CA ASN A 211 -102.71 -44.86 -59.15
C ASN A 211 -103.39 -44.15 -60.32
N ARG A 212 -102.63 -43.41 -61.15
CA ARG A 212 -103.20 -42.79 -62.35
C ARG A 212 -103.66 -43.82 -63.38
N GLU A 213 -102.96 -44.94 -63.54
CA GLU A 213 -103.37 -46.02 -64.42
C GLU A 213 -104.65 -46.68 -63.89
N ALA A 214 -104.74 -46.96 -62.59
CA ALA A 214 -105.95 -47.46 -61.96
C ALA A 214 -107.12 -46.46 -62.04
N ASP A 215 -106.87 -45.17 -61.80
CA ASP A 215 -107.86 -44.10 -61.96
C ASP A 215 -108.31 -43.94 -63.42
N MET A 216 -107.40 -44.16 -64.37
CA MET A 216 -107.72 -44.19 -65.80
C MET A 216 -108.51 -45.44 -66.18
N GLU A 217 -108.20 -46.60 -65.58
CA GLU A 217 -108.96 -47.84 -65.77
C GLU A 217 -110.36 -47.73 -65.16
N THR A 218 -110.52 -47.15 -63.98
CA THR A 218 -111.84 -46.89 -63.38
C THR A 218 -112.61 -45.86 -64.21
N LEU A 219 -111.99 -44.77 -64.65
CA LEU A 219 -112.64 -43.85 -65.59
C LEU A 219 -113.02 -44.52 -66.90
N MET A 220 -112.21 -45.44 -67.42
CA MET A 220 -112.52 -46.20 -68.63
C MET A 220 -113.63 -47.22 -68.41
N ALA A 221 -113.70 -47.83 -67.22
CA ALA A 221 -114.79 -48.70 -66.79
C ALA A 221 -116.08 -47.91 -66.59
N GLU A 222 -116.04 -46.77 -65.90
CA GLU A 222 -117.16 -45.84 -65.77
C GLU A 222 -117.60 -45.31 -67.13
N LEU A 223 -116.68 -45.04 -68.06
CA LEU A 223 -117.00 -44.69 -69.44
C LEU A 223 -117.59 -45.87 -70.21
N ALA A 224 -117.15 -47.11 -69.95
CA ALA A 224 -117.73 -48.30 -70.56
C ALA A 224 -119.15 -48.56 -70.02
N ASP A 225 -119.37 -48.40 -68.72
CA ASP A 225 -120.67 -48.44 -68.06
C ASP A 225 -121.55 -47.29 -68.52
N PHE A 226 -121.02 -46.08 -68.67
CA PHE A 226 -121.74 -44.94 -69.23
C PHE A 226 -122.07 -45.17 -70.70
N ARG A 227 -121.19 -45.80 -71.48
CA ARG A 227 -121.47 -46.21 -72.87
C ARG A 227 -122.49 -47.34 -72.92
N ALA A 228 -122.47 -48.28 -71.98
CA ALA A 228 -123.47 -49.34 -71.84
C ALA A 228 -124.81 -48.73 -71.44
N TYR A 229 -124.82 -47.83 -70.45
CA TYR A 229 -125.98 -47.03 -70.05
C TYR A 229 -126.48 -46.15 -71.18
N LEU A 230 -125.62 -45.53 -71.99
CA LEU A 230 -126.02 -44.75 -73.17
C LEU A 230 -126.54 -45.64 -74.27
N LYS A 231 -126.02 -46.87 -74.43
CA LYS A 231 -126.56 -47.87 -75.35
C LYS A 231 -127.91 -48.36 -74.87
N ASP A 232 -128.06 -48.66 -73.58
CA ASP A 232 -129.30 -49.06 -72.94
C ASP A 232 -130.33 -47.92 -72.96
N TYR A 233 -129.90 -46.68 -72.72
CA TYR A 233 -130.74 -45.50 -72.83
C TYR A 233 -131.09 -45.21 -74.28
N ARG A 234 -130.17 -45.41 -75.24
CA ARG A 234 -130.47 -45.38 -76.67
C ARG A 234 -131.43 -46.50 -77.04
N THR A 235 -131.26 -47.74 -76.60
CA THR A 235 -132.19 -48.84 -76.93
C THR A 235 -133.54 -48.64 -76.23
N ASN A 236 -133.59 -48.09 -75.03
CA ASN A 236 -134.84 -47.77 -74.33
C ASN A 236 -135.56 -46.57 -74.96
N LEU A 237 -134.83 -45.51 -75.36
CA LEU A 237 -135.40 -44.39 -76.12
C LEU A 237 -135.78 -44.78 -77.56
N HIS A 238 -134.97 -45.60 -78.21
CA HIS A 238 -135.22 -46.12 -79.55
C HIS A 238 -136.45 -47.04 -79.53
N ASN A 239 -136.58 -47.92 -78.53
CA ASN A 239 -137.78 -48.74 -78.34
C ASN A 239 -139.03 -47.93 -77.92
N LEU A 240 -138.86 -46.76 -77.26
CA LEU A 240 -140.00 -45.91 -76.87
C LEU A 240 -140.44 -44.91 -77.94
N VAL A 241 -139.54 -44.47 -78.83
CA VAL A 241 -139.81 -43.29 -79.66
C VAL A 241 -139.72 -43.61 -81.16
N TRP A 242 -138.81 -44.47 -81.61
CA TRP A 242 -138.58 -44.70 -83.05
C TRP A 242 -138.06 -46.11 -83.33
N GLY A 243 -138.93 -46.98 -83.84
CA GLY A 243 -138.53 -48.24 -84.46
C GLY A 243 -137.46 -48.05 -85.54
N ASP A 244 -136.64 -49.10 -85.68
CA ASP A 244 -135.37 -49.19 -86.41
C ASP A 244 -135.23 -48.33 -87.67
N GLY A 245 -134.20 -47.48 -87.67
CA GLY A 245 -133.77 -46.70 -88.83
C GLY A 245 -132.43 -45.98 -88.62
N GLU A 246 -131.32 -46.72 -88.66
CA GLU A 246 -129.96 -46.18 -88.85
C GLU A 246 -129.80 -45.55 -90.24
N VAL A 247 -129.34 -44.30 -90.33
CA VAL A 247 -128.23 -43.81 -91.19
C VAL A 247 -127.87 -42.39 -90.70
N GLU A 248 -126.62 -42.14 -90.28
CA GLU A 248 -126.08 -40.78 -90.08
C GLU A 248 -124.64 -40.63 -90.63
N PRO A 249 -124.25 -39.48 -91.24
CA PRO A 249 -123.00 -39.28 -91.96
C PRO A 249 -122.02 -38.27 -91.24
N PRO A 250 -121.17 -37.45 -91.90
CA PRO A 250 -119.76 -37.06 -91.57
C PRO A 250 -119.69 -35.72 -90.77
N PRO A 251 -118.70 -34.77 -90.78
CA PRO A 251 -117.25 -34.66 -91.15
C PRO A 251 -116.33 -33.96 -90.06
N GLU A 252 -115.04 -33.72 -90.40
CA GLU A 252 -113.93 -32.78 -89.96
C GLU A 252 -114.14 -31.59 -88.94
N PRO A 253 -113.17 -30.66 -88.63
CA PRO A 253 -111.73 -30.62 -88.22
C PRO A 253 -111.53 -29.70 -86.93
N PRO A 254 -110.66 -28.64 -86.81
CA PRO A 254 -109.18 -28.44 -86.74
C PRO A 254 -108.61 -27.73 -85.45
N GLN A 255 -107.26 -27.81 -85.19
CA GLN A 255 -106.33 -26.85 -84.49
C GLN A 255 -106.74 -26.25 -83.09
N PRO A 256 -106.05 -25.30 -82.35
CA PRO A 256 -104.80 -24.51 -82.56
C PRO A 256 -103.85 -24.18 -81.33
N ILE A 257 -102.58 -23.75 -81.63
CA ILE A 257 -101.84 -22.52 -81.19
C ILE A 257 -101.41 -22.19 -79.70
N ARG A 258 -100.19 -21.58 -79.56
CA ARG A 258 -99.64 -20.54 -78.58
C ARG A 258 -98.99 -21.01 -77.24
N LYS A 259 -98.01 -20.36 -76.55
CA LYS A 259 -97.02 -19.23 -76.69
C LYS A 259 -96.22 -19.05 -75.36
N ALA A 260 -94.98 -18.51 -75.43
CA ALA A 260 -94.27 -17.57 -74.49
C ALA A 260 -93.90 -18.03 -73.03
N ALA A 261 -92.97 -17.49 -72.21
CA ALA A 261 -92.04 -16.34 -72.12
C ALA A 261 -90.93 -16.69 -71.07
N SER A 262 -89.63 -16.30 -71.18
CA SER A 262 -88.91 -15.12 -70.62
C SER A 262 -89.02 -14.82 -69.09
N VAL A 263 -87.86 -14.62 -68.39
CA VAL A 263 -87.49 -13.44 -67.53
C VAL A 263 -86.56 -13.74 -66.30
N LYS A 264 -85.44 -12.98 -66.24
CA LYS A 264 -84.61 -12.35 -65.14
C LYS A 264 -84.06 -13.08 -63.87
N THR A 265 -82.81 -12.70 -63.57
CA THR A 265 -82.00 -12.68 -62.31
C THR A 265 -82.59 -11.77 -61.19
N PRO A 266 -82.19 -11.90 -59.88
CA PRO A 266 -81.02 -11.19 -59.29
C PRO A 266 -80.32 -11.86 -58.07
N ALA A 267 -79.23 -11.22 -57.58
CA ALA A 267 -78.41 -11.52 -56.39
C ALA A 267 -79.11 -11.25 -55.02
N PRO A 268 -78.49 -11.59 -53.87
CA PRO A 268 -78.01 -10.51 -52.97
C PRO A 268 -76.74 -10.81 -52.12
N ALA A 269 -76.13 -9.74 -51.57
CA ALA A 269 -75.23 -9.72 -50.39
C ALA A 269 -76.05 -9.36 -49.11
N PRO A 270 -75.55 -9.47 -47.85
CA PRO A 270 -74.74 -8.36 -47.26
C PRO A 270 -73.79 -8.70 -46.04
N ALA A 271 -72.88 -7.74 -45.75
CA ALA A 271 -72.40 -7.20 -44.44
C ALA A 271 -71.85 -8.13 -43.31
N ALA A 272 -70.94 -7.77 -42.39
CA ALA A 272 -69.98 -6.68 -42.11
C ALA A 272 -69.28 -7.01 -40.75
N ARG A 273 -68.00 -6.64 -40.53
CA ARG A 273 -67.50 -5.91 -39.32
C ARG A 273 -65.96 -5.87 -39.13
N ARG A 274 -65.49 -4.63 -38.87
CA ARG A 274 -64.44 -4.14 -37.93
C ARG A 274 -62.95 -4.39 -38.27
N ARG A 275 -62.14 -3.34 -38.56
CA ARG A 275 -61.32 -2.47 -37.65
C ARG A 275 -60.25 -3.30 -36.90
N ALA A 276 -58.95 -2.99 -36.83
CA ALA A 276 -58.13 -1.77 -36.96
C ALA A 276 -56.61 -2.16 -37.07
N PRO A 277 -55.62 -1.23 -37.02
CA PRO A 277 -54.28 -1.38 -37.58
C PRO A 277 -53.24 -2.02 -36.64
N SER A 278 -52.21 -2.68 -37.18
CA SER A 278 -50.98 -2.98 -36.44
C SER A 278 -49.74 -2.43 -37.15
N LEU A 279 -49.26 -1.35 -36.54
CA LEU A 279 -47.95 -0.75 -36.66
C LEU A 279 -46.79 -1.76 -36.72
N SER A 280 -45.86 -1.47 -37.62
CA SER A 280 -44.43 -1.77 -37.48
C SER A 280 -43.95 -1.48 -36.06
N LYS A 281 -43.32 -2.48 -35.42
CA LYS A 281 -42.33 -2.24 -34.38
C LYS A 281 -41.15 -3.19 -34.59
N GLN A 282 -40.04 -2.56 -34.95
CA GLN A 282 -38.69 -3.09 -34.82
C GLN A 282 -38.50 -3.66 -33.41
N VAL A 283 -38.05 -4.91 -33.34
CA VAL A 283 -37.46 -5.49 -32.13
C VAL A 283 -35.95 -5.30 -32.26
N THR A 284 -35.43 -4.29 -31.55
CA THR A 284 -34.02 -4.19 -31.20
C THR A 284 -33.65 -5.25 -30.15
N PRO A 285 -32.45 -5.84 -30.19
CA PRO A 285 -32.01 -6.80 -29.17
C PRO A 285 -31.73 -6.08 -27.85
N GLY A 286 -32.51 -6.43 -26.83
CA GLY A 286 -32.34 -5.99 -25.45
C GLY A 286 -31.11 -6.65 -24.82
N LYS A 287 -30.20 -5.78 -24.38
CA LYS A 287 -29.09 -6.02 -23.46
C LYS A 287 -29.56 -6.76 -22.18
N PRO A 288 -28.84 -7.79 -21.68
CA PRO A 288 -29.26 -8.52 -20.49
C PRO A 288 -29.11 -7.66 -19.22
N PRO A 289 -30.08 -7.73 -18.28
CA PRO A 289 -29.94 -7.10 -16.98
C PRO A 289 -28.98 -7.88 -16.08
N ARG A 290 -28.10 -7.11 -15.44
CA ARG A 290 -27.18 -7.51 -14.39
C ARG A 290 -27.95 -8.02 -13.18
N SER A 291 -27.88 -9.32 -12.91
CA SER A 291 -28.37 -9.92 -11.68
C SER A 291 -27.45 -9.58 -10.51
N THR A 292 -27.97 -8.88 -9.53
CA THR A 292 -27.41 -8.83 -8.16
C THR A 292 -28.43 -9.41 -7.19
N PRO A 293 -28.11 -10.51 -6.49
CA PRO A 293 -28.68 -10.83 -5.17
C PRO A 293 -27.63 -10.44 -4.11
N VAL A 294 -27.83 -9.37 -3.34
CA VAL A 294 -28.51 -9.35 -2.03
C VAL A 294 -27.89 -10.36 -1.05
N THR A 295 -26.89 -9.88 -0.30
CA THR A 295 -26.36 -10.51 0.93
C THR A 295 -27.22 -10.06 2.11
N PRO A 296 -27.76 -10.96 2.96
CA PRO A 296 -28.42 -10.55 4.18
C PRO A 296 -27.39 -10.28 5.30
N VAL A 297 -27.43 -9.05 5.80
CA VAL A 297 -26.76 -8.58 7.02
C VAL A 297 -27.41 -9.24 8.23
N ALA A 298 -26.65 -10.05 8.96
CA ALA A 298 -27.01 -10.54 10.30
C ALA A 298 -26.29 -9.68 11.35
N ALA A 299 -27.09 -8.97 12.14
CA ALA A 299 -26.65 -8.16 13.27
C ALA A 299 -26.39 -9.05 14.50
N LYS A 300 -25.21 -8.82 15.11
CA LYS A 300 -24.79 -8.84 16.53
C LYS A 300 -25.76 -9.37 17.61
N PRO A 301 -25.20 -9.93 18.70
CA PRO A 301 -25.02 -9.05 19.86
C PRO A 301 -23.67 -9.18 20.59
N GLN A 302 -23.15 -8.00 20.98
CA GLN A 302 -22.25 -7.78 22.11
C GLN A 302 -22.90 -8.23 23.43
N PRO A 303 -22.08 -8.55 24.44
CA PRO A 303 -22.37 -8.09 25.79
C PRO A 303 -21.36 -7.05 26.27
N THR A 304 -21.94 -6.06 26.94
CA THR A 304 -21.40 -4.87 27.62
C THR A 304 -20.66 -5.21 28.93
N PRO A 305 -20.03 -4.21 29.60
CA PRO A 305 -18.90 -4.37 30.50
C PRO A 305 -19.30 -4.55 31.97
N GLU A 306 -18.36 -5.02 32.79
CA GLU A 306 -18.52 -5.08 34.24
C GLU A 306 -17.29 -4.48 34.97
N ALA A 307 -17.57 -3.33 35.58
CA ALA A 307 -17.07 -2.73 36.80
C ALA A 307 -15.69 -3.12 37.41
N THR A 308 -14.88 -2.08 37.63
CA THR A 308 -13.90 -1.92 38.72
C THR A 308 -14.57 -2.08 40.10
N PRO A 309 -13.86 -2.55 41.14
CA PRO A 309 -13.30 -1.56 42.07
C PRO A 309 -11.90 -1.89 42.61
N ALA A 310 -11.07 -0.86 42.78
CA ALA A 310 -9.93 -0.85 43.72
C ALA A 310 -10.46 -0.83 45.17
N PRO A 311 -9.66 -1.21 46.20
CA PRO A 311 -8.76 -0.21 46.78
C PRO A 311 -7.44 -0.73 47.45
N THR A 312 -6.35 0.02 47.22
CA THR A 312 -5.31 0.43 48.20
C THR A 312 -4.38 -0.66 48.84
N PRO A 313 -3.39 -0.29 49.69
CA PRO A 313 -2.01 0.01 49.27
C PRO A 313 -0.97 -0.83 50.05
N VAL A 314 0.16 -1.20 49.44
CA VAL A 314 1.28 -1.77 50.21
C VAL A 314 2.55 -0.98 49.95
N VAL A 315 2.95 -0.33 51.03
CA VAL A 315 4.20 0.35 51.33
C VAL A 315 5.32 -0.69 51.42
N VAL A 316 6.36 -0.55 50.60
CA VAL A 316 7.72 -1.09 50.80
C VAL A 316 8.62 -0.08 50.05
N ALA A 317 9.21 0.95 50.67
CA ALA A 317 10.33 0.94 51.61
C ALA A 317 11.61 0.30 51.03
N GLU A 318 12.33 1.06 50.19
CA GLU A 318 13.72 0.78 49.83
C GLU A 318 14.50 2.12 49.83
N PRO A 319 15.60 2.24 50.60
CA PRO A 319 16.34 3.50 50.72
C PRO A 319 17.54 3.52 49.76
N GLU A 320 17.47 4.33 48.72
CA GLU A 320 18.67 4.75 47.98
C GLU A 320 19.32 5.94 48.71
N GLN A 321 20.46 5.65 49.32
CA GLN A 321 21.47 6.61 49.73
C GLN A 321 22.38 6.87 48.52
N GLU A 322 22.30 8.07 47.95
CA GLU A 322 23.39 8.64 47.16
C GLU A 322 24.05 9.77 47.98
N PRO A 323 25.37 9.73 48.21
CA PRO A 323 26.07 10.79 48.90
C PRO A 323 26.39 11.96 47.95
N GLU A 324 25.96 13.16 48.38
CA GLU A 324 26.54 14.44 47.97
C GLU A 324 28.05 14.42 48.24
N VAL A 325 28.85 14.63 47.18
CA VAL A 325 30.25 15.03 47.30
C VAL A 325 30.40 16.38 46.61
N GLU A 326 29.96 17.43 47.29
CA GLU A 326 30.46 18.78 47.07
C GLU A 326 31.82 18.90 47.78
N LEU A 327 32.89 18.80 47.00
CA LEU A 327 34.22 19.18 47.45
C LEU A 327 34.98 19.77 46.26
N SER A 328 35.01 21.09 46.19
CA SER A 328 36.04 21.81 45.43
C SER A 328 36.43 23.07 46.18
N VAL A 329 37.60 22.92 46.79
CA VAL A 329 38.36 23.86 47.60
C VAL A 329 38.96 24.96 46.71
N GLU A 330 39.08 26.13 47.32
CA GLU A 330 39.73 27.35 46.84
C GLU A 330 41.15 27.14 46.28
N SER A 331 41.45 27.91 45.21
CA SER A 331 42.65 28.67 44.74
C SER A 331 44.07 28.40 45.34
N PRO A 332 45.22 28.92 44.81
CA PRO A 332 45.45 29.99 43.79
C PRO A 332 46.69 29.76 42.85
N VAL A 333 47.22 30.86 42.25
CA VAL A 333 48.54 31.10 41.57
C VAL A 333 48.40 31.32 40.04
N VAL A 334 48.31 32.56 39.53
CA VAL A 334 49.37 33.57 39.17
C VAL A 334 50.24 33.19 37.95
N ALA A 335 50.08 33.95 36.86
CA ALA A 335 51.12 34.54 35.96
C ALA A 335 50.41 35.06 34.68
N GLU A 336 50.23 36.37 34.51
CA GLU A 336 51.20 37.29 33.88
C GLU A 336 51.33 37.08 32.36
N SER A 337 50.63 37.91 31.58
CA SER A 337 50.96 38.12 30.17
C SER A 337 50.68 39.57 29.77
N ILE A 338 51.73 40.17 29.26
CA ILE A 338 51.96 41.58 28.98
C ILE A 338 51.48 41.90 27.55
N SER A 339 50.96 43.10 27.34
CA SER A 339 50.89 43.72 26.00
C SER A 339 51.17 45.23 26.10
N PRO A 340 51.73 45.85 25.05
CA PRO A 340 52.56 47.06 25.14
C PRO A 340 51.83 48.34 24.72
N PRO A 341 52.51 49.51 24.84
CA PRO A 341 52.39 50.48 23.78
C PRO A 341 53.73 51.06 23.27
N GLU A 342 53.63 51.50 22.04
CA GLU A 342 54.59 52.21 21.19
C GLU A 342 55.11 53.51 21.82
N GLU A 343 56.39 53.85 21.59
CA GLU A 343 56.77 55.21 21.17
C GLU A 343 58.21 55.29 20.63
N MET A 344 58.44 56.36 19.88
CA MET A 344 59.46 56.62 18.87
C MET A 344 60.88 56.85 19.43
N VAL A 345 61.91 56.71 18.57
CA VAL A 345 62.88 57.76 18.17
C VAL A 345 64.13 57.17 17.47
N ALA A 346 64.27 57.57 16.20
CA ALA A 346 65.46 57.98 15.42
C ALA A 346 66.82 57.21 15.41
N VAL A 347 67.16 56.76 14.19
CA VAL A 347 68.38 57.10 13.39
C VAL A 347 69.73 56.47 13.78
N VAL A 348 70.30 55.62 12.90
CA VAL A 348 71.52 55.83 12.05
C VAL A 348 71.76 54.54 11.21
N VAL A 349 72.12 54.74 9.94
CA VAL A 349 72.30 53.83 8.77
C VAL A 349 73.83 53.69 8.49
N PRO A 350 74.42 52.89 7.55
CA PRO A 350 74.18 51.59 6.83
C PRO A 350 75.44 50.65 6.95
N PRO A 351 75.82 49.72 6.02
CA PRO A 351 75.13 49.08 4.87
C PRO A 351 75.21 47.55 4.84
N THR A 352 74.38 46.90 4.01
CA THR A 352 74.82 46.04 2.88
C THR A 352 73.64 45.21 2.35
N ALA A 353 73.60 45.10 1.02
CA ALA A 353 73.00 44.05 0.20
C ALA A 353 71.68 44.33 -0.56
N VAL A 354 71.90 44.61 -1.86
CA VAL A 354 71.33 43.93 -3.03
C VAL A 354 69.89 44.25 -3.48
N VAL A 355 69.88 44.70 -4.74
CA VAL A 355 68.83 45.08 -5.69
C VAL A 355 67.99 43.85 -6.16
N PRO A 356 66.74 44.04 -6.63
CA PRO A 356 65.75 42.97 -6.79
C PRO A 356 65.75 42.34 -8.20
N GLU A 357 65.23 41.11 -8.29
CA GLU A 357 64.98 40.38 -9.55
C GLU A 357 63.48 39.97 -9.62
N PRO A 358 62.80 40.15 -10.76
CA PRO A 358 61.34 40.05 -10.85
C PRO A 358 60.85 38.64 -11.19
N GLU A 359 59.59 38.40 -10.81
CA GLU A 359 58.77 37.21 -11.05
C GLU A 359 58.72 36.75 -12.52
N PRO A 360 58.65 35.43 -12.77
CA PRO A 360 57.90 34.88 -13.89
C PRO A 360 56.64 34.16 -13.42
N ALA A 361 55.54 34.50 -14.10
CA ALA A 361 54.22 33.90 -14.00
C ALA A 361 54.25 32.37 -14.09
N SER A 362 53.55 31.71 -13.16
CA SER A 362 53.22 30.30 -13.23
C SER A 362 51.73 30.10 -13.51
N ALA A 363 51.47 29.10 -14.36
CA ALA A 363 50.20 28.72 -14.94
C ALA A 363 49.16 28.22 -13.91
N PRO A 364 47.86 28.23 -14.24
CA PRO A 364 46.81 27.71 -13.37
C PRO A 364 46.82 26.17 -13.31
N GLU A 365 46.99 25.62 -12.11
CA GLU A 365 46.73 24.22 -11.79
C GLU A 365 45.23 23.93 -11.67
N PRO A 366 44.79 22.68 -11.95
CA PRO A 366 43.39 22.31 -12.06
C PRO A 366 42.70 22.20 -10.69
N THR A 367 41.49 22.74 -10.63
CA THR A 367 40.53 22.56 -9.52
C THR A 367 40.32 21.08 -9.16
N PRO A 368 40.45 20.69 -7.88
CA PRO A 368 40.06 19.36 -7.43
C PRO A 368 38.53 19.24 -7.39
N VAL A 369 38.06 18.14 -7.98
CA VAL A 369 36.68 17.64 -7.94
C VAL A 369 36.28 17.39 -6.47
N PRO A 370 35.12 17.89 -6.00
CA PRO A 370 34.65 17.60 -4.64
C PRO A 370 34.15 16.14 -4.56
N GLU A 371 34.78 15.40 -3.67
CA GLU A 371 34.46 14.03 -3.27
C GLU A 371 33.09 13.95 -2.58
N PRO A 372 32.26 12.91 -2.85
CA PRO A 372 30.92 12.79 -2.29
C PRO A 372 30.98 12.38 -0.82
N LYS A 373 30.35 13.19 0.01
CA LYS A 373 30.17 13.00 1.45
C LYS A 373 29.24 11.80 1.71
N PRO A 374 29.62 10.81 2.51
CA PRO A 374 28.79 9.64 2.79
C PRO A 374 27.58 10.00 3.66
N GLU A 375 26.38 9.66 3.17
CA GLU A 375 25.13 9.73 3.93
C GLU A 375 25.14 8.71 5.08
N PRO A 376 24.71 9.11 6.30
CA PRO A 376 24.58 8.18 7.42
C PRO A 376 23.33 7.28 7.25
N PRO A 377 23.39 6.03 7.74
CA PRO A 377 22.30 5.08 7.63
C PRO A 377 21.09 5.53 8.48
N THR A 378 19.89 5.49 7.90
CA THR A 378 18.61 5.65 8.60
C THR A 378 18.11 4.32 9.16
N PRO A 379 18.15 4.09 10.50
CA PRO A 379 17.26 3.15 11.15
C PRO A 379 16.06 3.90 11.77
N LYS A 380 14.90 3.24 11.86
CA LYS A 380 13.71 3.52 12.71
C LYS A 380 12.38 3.95 12.04
N THR A 381 12.00 3.38 10.89
CA THR A 381 10.61 3.51 10.35
C THR A 381 9.57 2.61 11.01
N ARG A 382 9.93 1.68 11.91
CA ARG A 382 8.95 0.72 12.49
C ARG A 382 8.09 1.26 13.65
N ASN A 383 8.53 2.34 14.31
CA ASN A 383 7.77 2.90 15.44
C ASN A 383 6.90 4.10 15.04
N THR A 384 7.09 4.67 13.85
CA THR A 384 6.36 5.86 13.40
C THR A 384 4.89 5.56 13.14
N GLU A 385 4.56 4.40 12.57
CA GLU A 385 3.16 4.03 12.27
C GLU A 385 2.29 3.89 13.53
N LYS A 386 2.86 3.39 14.64
CA LYS A 386 2.14 3.29 15.93
C LYS A 386 1.91 4.66 16.54
N LEU A 387 2.93 5.52 16.53
CA LEU A 387 2.84 6.89 17.05
C LEU A 387 1.87 7.75 16.22
N GLU A 388 1.80 7.55 14.91
CA GLU A 388 0.84 8.22 14.04
C GLU A 388 -0.62 7.89 14.42
N ALA A 389 -0.92 6.63 14.72
CA ALA A 389 -2.26 6.21 15.15
C ALA A 389 -2.63 6.84 16.50
N GLU A 390 -1.71 6.81 17.47
CA GLU A 390 -1.93 7.39 18.81
C GLU A 390 -2.15 8.92 18.76
N ILE A 391 -1.36 9.64 17.96
CA ILE A 391 -1.52 11.09 17.77
C ILE A 391 -2.85 11.39 17.07
N PHE A 392 -3.25 10.58 16.08
CA PHE A 392 -4.51 10.76 15.37
C PHE A 392 -5.72 10.56 16.29
N ASP A 393 -5.73 9.50 17.10
CA ASP A 393 -6.79 9.23 18.07
C ASP A 393 -6.90 10.34 19.12
N TYR A 394 -5.77 10.86 19.59
CA TYR A 394 -5.73 11.98 20.54
C TYR A 394 -6.33 13.27 19.95
N ILE A 395 -5.97 13.63 18.71
CA ILE A 395 -6.54 14.81 18.03
C ILE A 395 -8.05 14.63 17.79
N LYS A 396 -8.49 13.39 17.52
CA LYS A 396 -9.89 13.04 17.32
C LYS A 396 -10.73 13.21 18.58
N GLU A 397 -10.20 12.82 19.73
CA GLU A 397 -10.88 12.93 21.01
C GLU A 397 -11.07 14.39 21.44
N LEU A 398 -10.05 15.24 21.26
CA LEU A 398 -10.10 16.64 21.68
C LEU A 398 -10.65 17.62 20.63
N ARG A 399 -10.98 17.13 19.43
CA ARG A 399 -11.37 17.96 18.26
C ARG A 399 -10.35 19.06 17.95
N GLY A 400 -9.08 18.77 18.18
CA GLY A 400 -7.98 19.69 17.97
C GLY A 400 -6.99 19.71 19.12
N ALA A 401 -5.70 19.70 18.81
CA ALA A 401 -4.64 19.81 19.81
C ALA A 401 -3.47 20.66 19.30
N ARG A 402 -2.78 21.35 20.21
CA ARG A 402 -1.50 22.03 19.93
C ARG A 402 -0.34 21.05 20.06
N LEU A 403 0.77 21.34 19.39
CA LEU A 403 1.97 20.48 19.44
C LEU A 403 2.44 20.20 20.88
N SER A 404 2.46 21.22 21.75
CA SER A 404 2.86 21.09 23.15
C SER A 404 1.92 20.20 23.97
N GLU A 405 0.63 20.18 23.64
CA GLU A 405 -0.36 19.35 24.32
C GLU A 405 -0.14 17.87 23.94
N ILE A 406 0.07 17.60 22.65
CA ILE A 406 0.38 16.26 22.12
C ILE A 406 1.67 15.70 22.76
N GLU A 407 2.73 16.51 22.86
CA GLU A 407 3.99 16.14 23.51
C GLU A 407 3.77 15.77 24.99
N SER A 408 3.02 16.59 25.71
CA SER A 408 2.76 16.37 27.15
C SER A 408 1.86 15.17 27.43
N ALA A 409 0.85 14.93 26.60
CA ALA A 409 -0.13 13.88 26.82
C ALA A 409 0.39 12.49 26.46
N LEU A 410 1.17 12.39 25.37
CA LEU A 410 1.71 11.11 24.89
C LEU A 410 3.13 10.85 25.41
N SER A 411 3.76 11.81 26.10
CA SER A 411 5.15 11.72 26.56
C SER A 411 6.16 11.39 25.44
N ILE A 412 5.93 11.95 24.24
CA ILE A 412 6.73 11.72 23.03
C ILE A 412 7.71 12.90 22.82
N ASN A 413 8.88 12.62 22.23
CA ASN A 413 9.83 13.67 21.86
C ASN A 413 9.26 14.56 20.73
N ARG A 414 9.44 15.88 20.84
CA ARG A 414 9.05 16.87 19.82
C ARG A 414 9.41 16.48 18.40
N PHE A 415 10.59 15.92 18.17
CA PHE A 415 11.01 15.47 16.83
C PHE A 415 10.12 14.35 16.30
N GLN A 416 9.76 13.37 17.13
CA GLN A 416 8.88 12.25 16.75
C GLN A 416 7.44 12.74 16.53
N ALA A 417 6.94 13.63 17.39
CA ALA A 417 5.62 14.23 17.24
C ALA A 417 5.51 15.03 15.94
N VAL A 418 6.52 15.83 15.60
CA VAL A 418 6.56 16.60 14.34
C VAL A 418 6.66 15.68 13.12
N ASP A 419 7.45 14.62 13.17
CA ASP A 419 7.61 13.70 12.04
C ASP A 419 6.31 12.90 11.77
N ALA A 420 5.67 12.40 12.82
CA ALA A 420 4.36 11.76 12.74
C ALA A 420 3.26 12.72 12.25
N LEU A 421 3.22 13.95 12.76
CA LEU A 421 2.26 14.98 12.29
C LEU A 421 2.50 15.34 10.82
N ARG A 422 3.76 15.45 10.38
CA ARG A 422 4.09 15.67 8.95
C ARG A 422 3.61 14.51 8.08
N SER A 423 3.79 13.27 8.54
CA SER A 423 3.28 12.08 7.86
C SER A 423 1.75 12.09 7.75
N LEU A 424 1.04 12.41 8.84
CA LEU A 424 -0.42 12.53 8.87
C LEU A 424 -0.96 13.65 7.98
N ILE A 425 -0.28 14.79 7.91
CA ILE A 425 -0.62 15.89 6.98
C ILE A 425 -0.41 15.45 5.53
N LYS A 426 0.69 14.76 5.25
CA LYS A 426 0.98 14.23 3.91
C LYS A 426 -0.04 13.17 3.46
N LYS A 427 -0.57 12.39 4.40
CA LYS A 427 -1.67 11.44 4.18
C LYS A 427 -3.05 12.13 4.04
N GLY A 428 -3.15 13.43 4.37
CA GLY A 428 -4.40 14.19 4.33
C GLY A 428 -5.34 13.92 5.51
N SER A 429 -4.88 13.20 6.54
CA SER A 429 -5.69 12.82 7.70
C SER A 429 -5.79 13.93 8.75
N VAL A 430 -4.84 14.86 8.77
CA VAL A 430 -4.79 16.00 9.70
C VAL A 430 -4.44 17.26 8.93
N THR A 431 -5.04 18.39 9.33
CA THR A 431 -4.75 19.72 8.78
C THR A 431 -4.31 20.66 9.90
N GLN A 432 -3.41 21.60 9.60
CA GLN A 432 -2.95 22.59 10.58
C GLN A 432 -3.63 23.93 10.33
N ARG A 433 -4.35 24.46 11.34
CA ARG A 433 -4.99 25.78 11.31
C ARG A 433 -4.70 26.52 12.60
N ASP A 434 -4.14 27.73 12.50
CA ASP A 434 -3.82 28.58 13.65
C ASP A 434 -3.00 27.89 14.76
N ARG A 435 -2.02 27.07 14.36
CA ARG A 435 -1.15 26.24 15.23
C ARG A 435 -1.89 25.12 15.99
N VAL A 436 -3.14 24.86 15.66
CA VAL A 436 -3.92 23.71 16.15
C VAL A 436 -4.01 22.68 15.02
N TYR A 437 -3.77 21.42 15.34
CA TYR A 437 -3.95 20.31 14.40
C TYR A 437 -5.39 19.81 14.51
N LEU A 438 -6.12 19.82 13.40
CA LEU A 438 -7.53 19.47 13.31
C LEU A 438 -7.69 18.33 12.31
N ILE A 439 -8.54 17.35 12.61
CA ILE A 439 -8.97 16.37 11.62
C ILE A 439 -9.97 17.09 10.72
N PRO A 440 -9.77 17.10 9.38
CA PRO A 440 -10.79 17.60 8.48
C PRO A 440 -12.00 16.70 8.65
N GLU A 441 -13.03 17.18 9.37
CA GLU A 441 -14.33 16.52 9.35
C GLU A 441 -14.72 16.39 7.89
N GLU A 442 -14.97 15.16 7.43
CA GLU A 442 -15.45 14.89 6.08
C GLU A 442 -16.63 15.82 5.85
N ILE A 443 -16.40 16.87 5.07
CA ILE A 443 -17.46 17.69 4.49
C ILE A 443 -18.17 16.74 3.53
N SER A 444 -19.07 15.94 4.09
CA SER A 444 -20.03 15.12 3.37
C SER A 444 -20.94 16.11 2.66
N LEU A 445 -20.59 16.40 1.41
CA LEU A 445 -21.46 17.04 0.44
C LEU A 445 -22.40 16.00 -0.17
#